data_AF-A0A2S5KPP4-F1
#
_entry.id   AF-A0A2S5KPP4-F1
#
_cell.length_a   1.000
_cell.length_b   1.000
_cell.length_c   1.000
_cell.angle_alpha   90.00
_cell.angle_beta   90.00
_cell.angle_gamma   90.00
#
_symmetry.space_group_name_H-M   'P 1'
#
loop_
_entity.id
_entity.type
_entity.pdbx_description
1 polymer ?
#
loop_
_entity_poly.entity_id
_entity_poly.type
_entity_poly.pdbx_seq_one_letter_code
_entity_poly.pdbx_strand_id
1 'polypeptide(L)' 'MSSPITSWDGASTVFTYADKPAIMGFILLVAVAVTVFAIWATVRHEKHSYSSPMPKAKK' A
#
# COMPACT_ATOMS: atom_id res chain seq x y z
N MET A 1 -10.10 -22.52 18.18
CA MET A 1 -10.14 -21.15 18.74
C MET A 1 -11.36 -20.44 18.16
N SER A 2 -12.49 -20.54 18.85
CA SER A 2 -13.68 -19.74 18.55
C SER A 2 -13.78 -18.71 19.67
N SER A 3 -13.83 -17.43 19.32
CA SER A 3 -13.98 -16.36 20.32
C SER A 3 -15.27 -16.60 21.14
N PRO A 4 -15.28 -16.39 22.47
CA PRO A 4 -16.42 -16.73 23.34
C PRO A 4 -17.56 -15.69 23.24
N ILE A 5 -17.74 -15.09 22.06
CA ILE A 5 -18.77 -14.10 21.81
C ILE A 5 -20.04 -14.82 21.31
N THR A 6 -21.13 -14.69 22.07
CA THR A 6 -22.41 -15.36 21.78
C THR A 6 -23.45 -14.42 21.15
N SER A 7 -23.22 -13.11 21.15
CA SER A 7 -24.03 -12.13 20.43
C SER A 7 -23.21 -10.90 20.02
N TRP A 8 -23.64 -10.24 18.95
CA TRP A 8 -23.10 -8.98 18.44
C TRP A 8 -24.03 -7.80 18.75
N ASP A 9 -24.91 -7.98 19.74
CA ASP A 9 -25.94 -6.99 20.05
C ASP A 9 -25.27 -5.70 20.56
N GLY A 10 -25.46 -4.59 19.86
CA GLY A 10 -24.74 -3.33 20.09
C GLY A 10 -23.34 -3.22 19.47
N ALA A 11 -22.83 -4.26 18.79
CA ALA A 11 -21.58 -4.18 18.04
C ALA A 11 -21.81 -3.45 16.71
N SER A 12 -21.44 -2.17 16.69
CA SER A 12 -21.44 -1.34 15.49
C SER A 12 -20.10 -1.46 14.77
N THR A 13 -20.10 -1.98 13.55
CA THR A 13 -18.95 -1.93 12.64
C THR A 13 -19.12 -0.78 11.67
N VAL A 14 -18.19 0.18 11.71
CA VAL A 14 -18.13 1.25 10.71
C VAL A 14 -17.53 0.68 9.44
N PHE A 15 -18.39 0.17 8.56
CA PHE A 15 -18.00 -0.19 7.21
C PHE A 15 -17.76 1.10 6.42
N THR A 16 -16.51 1.56 6.43
CA THR A 16 -16.10 2.83 5.82
C THR A 16 -16.33 2.74 4.31
N TYR A 17 -17.49 3.23 3.87
CA TYR A 17 -17.92 3.29 2.47
C TYR A 17 -18.01 1.95 1.74
N ALA A 18 -18.10 0.82 2.45
CA ALA A 18 -18.17 -0.51 1.83
C ALA A 18 -19.45 -0.71 0.99
N ASP A 19 -20.51 0.02 1.34
CA ASP A 19 -21.79 0.08 0.64
C ASP A 19 -21.75 0.95 -0.62
N LYS A 20 -20.68 1.74 -0.81
CA LYS A 20 -20.53 2.69 -1.91
C LYS A 20 -19.53 2.16 -2.94
N PRO A 21 -20.00 1.45 -3.99
CA PRO A 21 -19.12 0.79 -4.96
C PRO A 21 -18.18 1.79 -5.66
N ALA A 22 -18.63 3.02 -5.90
CA ALA A 22 -17.80 4.07 -6.46
C ALA A 22 -16.60 4.46 -5.57
N ILE A 23 -16.81 4.55 -4.24
CA ILE A 23 -15.74 4.88 -3.29
C ILE A 23 -14.77 3.71 -3.17
N MET A 24 -15.29 2.48 -3.12
CA MET A 24 -14.46 1.27 -3.12
C MET A 24 -13.58 1.19 -4.37
N GLY A 25 -14.14 1.47 -5.55
CA GLY A 25 -13.38 1.53 -6.80
C GLY A 25 -12.29 2.60 -6.79
N PHE A 26 -12.59 3.79 -6.25
CA PHE A 26 -11.60 4.86 -6.10
C PHE A 26 -10.45 4.46 -5.17
N ILE A 27 -10.74 3.90 -3.99
CA ILE A 27 -9.71 3.45 -3.04
C ILE A 27 -8.82 2.38 -3.68
N LEU A 28 -9.41 1.42 -4.39
CA LEU A 28 -8.66 0.39 -5.11
C LEU A 28 -7.73 1.01 -6.16
N LEU A 29 -8.23 1.97 -6.93
CA LEU A 29 -7.44 2.67 -7.94
C LEU A 29 -6.24 3.39 -7.30
N VAL A 30 -6.45 4.09 -6.18
CA VAL A 30 -5.37 4.76 -5.45
C VAL A 30 -4.34 3.75 -4.96
N ALA A 31 -4.77 2.62 -4.39
CA ALA A 31 -3.86 1.58 -3.91
C ALA A 31 -3.00 0.99 -5.05
N VAL A 32 -3.59 0.71 -6.21
CA VAL A 32 -2.87 0.25 -7.40
C VAL A 32 -1.87 1.32 -7.86
N ALA A 33 -2.29 2.58 -7.95
CA ALA A 33 -1.42 3.69 -8.37
C ALA A 33 -0.19 3.85 -7.46
N VAL A 34 -0.38 3.80 -6.13
CA VAL A 34 0.72 3.87 -5.16
C VAL A 34 1.67 2.69 -5.31
N THR A 35 1.14 1.48 -5.53
CA THR A 35 1.95 0.27 -5.71
C THR A 35 2.81 0.36 -6.97
N VAL A 36 2.21 0.73 -8.11
CA VAL A 36 2.94 0.92 -9.38
C VAL A 36 3.98 2.02 -9.25
N PHE A 37 3.64 3.13 -8.59
CA PHE A 37 4.57 4.22 -8.34
C PHE A 37 5.78 3.78 -7.51
N ALA A 38 5.56 3.00 -6.44
CA ALA A 38 6.64 2.49 -5.61
C ALA A 38 7.61 1.60 -6.41
N ILE A 39 7.08 0.69 -7.24
CA ILE A 39 7.90 -0.16 -8.12
C ILE A 39 8.72 0.71 -9.08
N TRP A 40 8.09 1.66 -9.75
CA TRP A 40 8.77 2.56 -10.69
C TRP A 40 9.85 3.39 -10.02
N ALA A 41 9.58 3.93 -8.81
CA ALA A 41 10.53 4.71 -8.04
C ALA A 41 11.76 3.87 -7.67
N THR A 42 11.56 2.62 -7.25
CA THR A 42 12.66 1.69 -6.93
C THR A 42 13.51 1.39 -8.16
N VAL A 43 12.89 1.04 -9.30
CA VAL A 43 13.60 0.79 -10.56
C VAL A 43 14.42 2.02 -10.98
N ARG A 44 13.85 3.22 -10.84
CA ARG A 44 14.57 4.48 -11.13
C ARG A 44 15.74 4.70 -10.18
N HIS A 45 15.54 4.48 -8.88
CA HIS A 45 16.57 4.64 -7.84
C HIS A 45 17.74 3.69 -8.07
N GLU A 46 17.46 2.43 -8.42
CA GLU A 46 18.48 1.43 -8.74
C GLU A 46 19.25 1.81 -9.98
N LYS A 47 18.58 2.19 -11.08
CA LYS A 47 19.26 2.63 -12.31
C LYS A 47 20.22 3.80 -12.04
N HIS A 48 19.82 4.76 -11.21
CA HIS A 48 20.70 5.86 -10.81
C HIS A 48 21.88 5.37 -9.97
N SER A 49 21.64 4.49 -9.00
CA SER A 49 22.67 3.96 -8.10
C SER A 49 23.75 3.18 -8.87
N TYR A 50 23.34 2.29 -9.79
CA TYR A 50 24.26 1.49 -10.60
C TYR A 50 24.95 2.28 -11.73
N SER A 51 24.40 3.41 -12.15
CA SER A 51 25.04 4.29 -13.14
C SER A 51 26.00 5.30 -12.51
N SER A 52 26.03 5.41 -11.18
CA SER A 52 26.90 6.34 -10.47
C SER A 52 28.27 5.71 -10.27
N PRO A 53 29.37 6.34 -10.72
CA PRO A 53 30.71 5.82 -10.46
C PRO A 53 30.95 5.79 -8.95
N MET A 54 31.33 4.63 -8.41
CA MET A 54 31.75 4.54 -7.00
C MET A 54 32.87 5.56 -6.76
N PRO A 55 32.75 6.43 -5.74
CA PRO A 55 33.82 7.35 -5.40
C PRO A 55 35.08 6.54 -5.10
N LYS A 56 36.16 6.80 -5.85
CA LYS A 56 37.41 6.04 -5.68
C LYS A 56 37.89 6.22 -4.24
N ALA A 57 38.11 5.10 -3.55
CA ALA A 57 38.73 5.10 -2.23
C ALA A 57 40.06 5.88 -2.31
N LYS A 58 40.17 6.96 -1.53
CA LYS A 58 41.44 7.66 -1.37
C LYS A 58 42.39 6.70 -0.65
N LYS A 59 43.49 6.33 -1.33
CA LYS A 59 44.67 5.71 -0.71
C LYS A 59 45.37 6.72 0.20
#